data_AF-A0A7X5YMT6-F1
#
_entry.id   AF-A0A7X5YMT6-F1
#
_cell.length_a   1.000
_cell.length_b   1.000
_cell.length_c   1.000
_cell.angle_alpha   90.00
_cell.angle_beta   90.00
_cell.angle_gamma   90.00
#
_symmetry.space_group_name_H-M   'P 1'
#
loop_
_entity.id
_entity.type
_entity.pdbx_description
1 polymer ?
#
loop_
_entity_poly.entity_id
_entity_poly.type
_entity_poly.pdbx_seq_one_letter_code
_entity_poly.pdbx_strand_id
1 'polypeptide(L)'
;MTQAIAFATVLIIFSVIDTLWLGSMGDRVYRPLIGEVLADKFRLVPAIAFYSLYALGLTLFAVLPGLKTGDWKTALVWGALFGLFAYGTYDLTNYATLKTWGLKITLLDMGWGVVVSGVSSAAACAVALRLFKALGLAA
;
A
#
# COMPACT_ATOMS: atom_id res chain seq x y z
N MET A 1 -13.44 17.76 -4.94
CA MET A 1 -13.69 16.78 -6.02
C MET A 1 -12.41 16.04 -6.44
N THR A 2 -11.33 16.75 -6.77
CA THR A 2 -10.03 16.17 -7.17
C THR A 2 -9.42 15.24 -6.11
N GLN A 3 -9.44 15.63 -4.83
CA GLN A 3 -8.94 14.77 -3.74
C GLN A 3 -9.73 13.45 -3.59
N ALA A 4 -11.06 13.48 -3.80
CA ALA A 4 -11.88 12.29 -3.74
C ALA A 4 -11.58 11.33 -4.90
N ILE A 5 -11.33 11.87 -6.10
CA ILE A 5 -10.89 11.10 -7.27
C ILE A 5 -9.52 10.48 -7.02
N ALA A 6 -8.57 11.25 -6.48
CA ALA A 6 -7.23 10.75 -6.14
C ALA A 6 -7.32 9.60 -5.12
N PHE A 7 -8.08 9.79 -4.04
CA PHE A 7 -8.31 8.77 -3.03
C PHE A 7 -8.95 7.50 -3.62
N ALA A 8 -10.04 7.64 -4.38
CA ALA A 8 -10.70 6.50 -5.02
C ALA A 8 -9.76 5.73 -5.97
N THR A 9 -8.95 6.46 -6.73
CA THR A 9 -7.96 5.86 -7.65
C THR A 9 -6.90 5.08 -6.88
N VAL A 10 -6.35 5.65 -5.80
CA VAL A 10 -5.40 4.96 -4.93
C VAL A 10 -6.04 3.72 -4.32
N LEU A 11 -7.22 3.86 -3.72
CA LEU A 11 -7.91 2.77 -3.04
C LEU A 11 -8.13 1.58 -3.98
N ILE A 12 -8.62 1.82 -5.19
CA ILE A 12 -8.87 0.76 -6.17
C ILE A 12 -7.56 0.10 -6.59
N ILE A 13 -6.56 0.88 -7.01
CA ILE A 13 -5.29 0.32 -7.53
C ILE A 13 -4.54 -0.46 -6.45
N PHE A 14 -4.39 0.14 -5.26
CA PHE A 14 -3.72 -0.51 -4.13
C PHE A 14 -4.43 -1.80 -3.74
N SER A 15 -5.76 -1.76 -3.57
CA SER A 15 -6.52 -2.94 -3.16
C SER A 15 -6.41 -4.08 -4.16
N VAL A 16 -6.44 -3.79 -5.47
CA VAL A 16 -6.30 -4.81 -6.51
C VAL A 16 -4.91 -5.45 -6.47
N ILE A 17 -3.85 -4.64 -6.44
CA ILE A 17 -2.47 -5.18 -6.46
C ILE A 17 -2.21 -6.01 -5.19
N ASP A 18 -2.62 -5.50 -4.03
CA ASP A 18 -2.35 -6.14 -2.75
C ASP A 18 -3.19 -7.42 -2.56
N THR A 19 -4.45 -7.43 -3.00
CA THR A 19 -5.29 -8.64 -2.94
C THR A 19 -4.71 -9.76 -3.81
N LEU A 20 -4.16 -9.44 -4.98
CA LEU A 20 -3.49 -10.42 -5.84
C LEU A 20 -2.23 -10.99 -5.18
N TRP A 21 -1.48 -10.16 -4.46
CA TRP A 21 -0.34 -10.61 -3.68
C TRP A 21 -0.76 -11.54 -2.54
N LEU A 22 -1.69 -11.11 -1.69
CA LEU A 22 -2.16 -11.94 -0.56
C LEU A 22 -2.78 -13.26 -1.02
N GLY A 23 -3.53 -13.25 -2.12
CA GLY A 23 -4.10 -14.46 -2.71
C GLY A 23 -3.05 -15.44 -3.26
N SER A 24 -1.91 -14.94 -3.74
CA SER A 24 -0.84 -15.79 -4.28
C SER A 24 0.22 -16.19 -3.26
N MET A 25 0.51 -15.32 -2.28
CA MET A 25 1.56 -15.50 -1.27
C MET A 25 1.03 -16.05 0.06
N GLY A 26 -0.29 -16.05 0.27
CA GLY A 26 -0.93 -16.61 1.46
C GLY A 26 -0.41 -18.01 1.80
N ASP A 27 -0.57 -18.95 0.87
CA ASP A 27 -0.17 -20.34 1.08
C ASP A 27 1.34 -20.59 0.84
N ARG A 28 1.99 -19.72 0.04
CA ARG A 28 3.40 -19.90 -0.35
C ARG A 28 4.40 -19.32 0.64
N VAL A 29 4.03 -18.24 1.33
CA VAL A 29 4.92 -17.45 2.18
C VAL A 29 4.34 -17.32 3.58
N TYR A 30 3.11 -16.80 3.71
CA TYR A 30 2.58 -16.42 5.02
C TYR A 30 2.20 -17.64 5.88
N ARG A 31 1.44 -18.62 5.36
CA ARG A 31 1.10 -19.83 6.13
C ARG A 31 2.33 -20.63 6.57
N PRO A 32 3.35 -20.88 5.71
CA PRO A 32 4.53 -21.63 6.14
C PRO A 32 5.41 -20.89 7.15
N LEU A 33 5.46 -19.55 7.10
CA LEU A 33 6.37 -18.76 7.96
C LEU A 33 5.71 -18.27 9.25
N ILE A 34 4.44 -17.87 9.20
CA ILE A 34 3.74 -17.23 10.32
C ILE A 34 2.37 -17.87 10.61
N GLY A 35 2.13 -19.10 10.15
CA GLY A 35 0.84 -19.78 10.26
C GLY A 35 0.28 -19.88 11.68
N GLU A 36 1.15 -20.05 12.69
CA GLU A 36 0.75 -20.08 14.11
C GLU A 36 0.23 -18.73 14.64
N VAL A 37 0.57 -17.62 13.96
CA VAL A 37 0.13 -16.25 14.31
C VAL A 37 -1.13 -15.85 13.52
N LEU A 38 -1.41 -16.52 12.39
CA LEU A 38 -2.55 -16.20 11.54
C LEU A 38 -3.87 -16.50 12.26
N ALA A 39 -4.86 -15.63 12.06
CA ALA A 39 -6.20 -15.85 12.58
C ALA A 39 -6.88 -17.03 11.86
N ASP A 40 -7.64 -17.83 12.61
CA ASP A 40 -8.42 -18.96 12.06
C ASP A 40 -9.44 -18.54 11.00
N LYS A 41 -9.95 -17.30 11.11
CA LYS A 41 -10.96 -16.74 10.23
C LYS A 41 -10.57 -15.33 9.79
N PHE A 42 -10.86 -15.03 8.54
CA PHE A 42 -10.71 -13.69 7.98
C PHE A 42 -11.62 -12.69 8.70
N ARG A 43 -11.03 -11.59 9.17
CA ARG A 43 -11.74 -10.51 9.88
C ARG A 43 -11.98 -9.35 8.91
N LEU A 44 -13.18 -9.26 8.35
CA LEU A 44 -13.52 -8.29 7.31
C LEU A 44 -13.42 -6.82 7.77
N VAL A 45 -13.91 -6.50 8.97
CA VAL A 45 -13.96 -5.11 9.46
C VAL A 45 -12.56 -4.49 9.60
N PRO A 46 -11.57 -5.14 10.26
CA PRO A 46 -10.19 -4.66 10.27
C PRO A 46 -9.57 -4.53 8.87
N ALA A 47 -9.89 -5.43 7.93
CA ALA A 47 -9.37 -5.36 6.58
C ALA A 47 -9.88 -4.10 5.84
N ILE A 48 -11.19 -3.81 5.89
CA ILE A 48 -11.76 -2.59 5.29
C ILE A 48 -11.14 -1.34 5.91
N ALA A 49 -10.97 -1.32 7.24
CA ALA A 49 -10.34 -0.21 7.94
C ALA A 49 -8.89 -0.01 7.48
N PHE A 50 -8.11 -1.09 7.36
CA PHE A 50 -6.75 -1.07 6.84
C PHE A 50 -6.69 -0.49 5.43
N TYR A 51 -7.43 -1.05 4.46
CA TYR A 51 -7.39 -0.58 3.08
C TYR A 51 -7.76 0.91 2.96
N SER A 52 -8.78 1.34 3.71
CA SER A 52 -9.22 2.74 3.72
C SER A 52 -8.15 3.67 4.30
N LEU A 53 -7.58 3.32 5.45
CA LEU A 53 -6.55 4.12 6.13
C LEU A 53 -5.24 4.16 5.33
N TYR A 54 -4.83 3.02 4.78
CA TYR A 54 -3.60 2.93 4.00
C TYR A 54 -3.70 3.72 2.70
N ALA A 55 -4.82 3.59 1.98
CA ALA A 55 -5.09 4.39 0.79
C ALA A 55 -5.14 5.89 1.10
N LEU A 56 -5.70 6.29 2.26
CA LEU A 56 -5.68 7.67 2.72
C LEU A 56 -4.23 8.15 2.94
N GLY A 57 -3.41 7.35 3.62
CA GLY A 57 -1.99 7.65 3.82
C GLY A 57 -1.23 7.85 2.50
N LEU A 58 -1.34 6.90 1.56
CA LEU A 58 -0.74 7.03 0.23
C LEU A 58 -1.26 8.26 -0.53
N THR A 59 -2.55 8.56 -0.39
CA THR A 59 -3.14 9.76 -1.02
C THR A 59 -2.48 11.03 -0.47
N LEU A 60 -2.41 11.18 0.85
CA LEU A 60 -1.91 12.38 1.51
C LEU A 60 -0.39 12.57 1.33
N PHE A 61 0.38 11.51 1.52
CA PHE A 61 1.84 11.59 1.61
C PHE A 61 2.56 11.30 0.31
N ALA A 62 1.92 10.66 -0.69
CA ALA A 62 2.57 10.33 -1.95
C ALA A 62 1.86 10.92 -3.17
N VAL A 63 0.57 10.66 -3.33
CA VAL A 63 -0.16 11.07 -4.54
C VAL A 63 -0.41 12.57 -4.59
N LEU A 64 -0.85 13.21 -3.51
CA LEU A 64 -1.02 14.67 -3.50
C LEU A 64 0.29 15.43 -3.80
N PRO A 65 1.46 15.07 -3.23
CA PRO A 65 2.74 15.63 -3.68
C PRO A 65 3.01 15.44 -5.17
N GLY A 66 2.76 14.24 -5.73
CA GLY A 66 2.95 13.99 -7.16
C GLY A 66 1.99 14.75 -8.06
N LEU A 67 0.75 14.97 -7.61
CA LEU A 67 -0.22 15.80 -8.33
C LEU A 67 0.21 17.27 -8.34
N LYS A 68 0.69 17.79 -7.19
CA LYS A 68 1.21 19.16 -7.09
C LYS A 68 2.41 19.42 -8.00
N THR A 69 3.29 18.43 -8.19
CA THR A 69 4.43 18.55 -9.10
C THR A 69 4.09 18.18 -10.55
N GLY A 70 2.90 17.61 -10.80
CA GLY A 70 2.53 17.06 -12.10
C GLY A 70 3.38 15.84 -12.51
N ASP A 71 4.10 15.21 -11.57
CA ASP A 71 5.05 14.12 -11.84
C ASP A 71 4.75 12.89 -10.99
N TRP A 72 4.36 11.80 -11.65
CA TRP A 72 4.10 10.50 -11.03
C TRP A 72 5.35 9.90 -10.37
N LYS A 73 6.56 10.28 -10.79
CA LYS A 73 7.80 9.80 -10.15
C LYS A 73 7.96 10.36 -8.74
N THR A 74 7.44 11.56 -8.50
CA THR A 74 7.35 12.11 -7.14
C THR A 74 6.49 11.19 -6.26
N ALA A 75 5.31 10.78 -6.76
CA ALA A 75 4.44 9.84 -6.05
C ALA A 75 5.07 8.44 -5.89
N LEU A 76 5.89 7.99 -6.84
CA LEU A 76 6.64 6.73 -6.74
C LEU A 76 7.58 6.75 -5.52
N VAL A 77 8.42 7.78 -5.41
CA VAL A 77 9.44 7.88 -4.35
C VAL A 77 8.78 8.04 -2.98
N TRP A 78 7.82 8.95 -2.86
CA TRP A 78 7.13 9.18 -1.60
C TRP A 78 6.26 7.98 -1.19
N GLY A 79 5.64 7.29 -2.15
CA GLY A 79 4.89 6.06 -1.91
C GLY A 79 5.80 4.94 -1.43
N ALA A 80 6.97 4.76 -2.06
CA ALA A 80 7.96 3.78 -1.64
C ALA A 80 8.47 4.03 -0.21
N LEU A 81 8.75 5.28 0.15
CA LEU A 81 9.15 5.67 1.50
C LEU A 81 8.04 5.45 2.53
N PHE A 82 6.80 5.85 2.21
CA PHE A 82 5.65 5.59 3.07
C PHE A 82 5.47 4.09 3.31
N GLY A 83 5.59 3.29 2.25
CA GLY A 83 5.58 1.84 2.31
C GLY A 83 6.65 1.27 3.23
N LEU A 84 7.90 1.71 3.05
CA LEU A 84 9.03 1.32 3.88
C LEU A 84 8.77 1.60 5.37
N PHE A 85 8.30 2.79 5.71
CA PHE A 85 8.04 3.14 7.10
C PHE A 85 6.87 2.36 7.69
N ALA A 86 5.77 2.21 6.96
CA ALA A 86 4.60 1.50 7.47
C ALA A 86 4.88 0.00 7.67
N TYR A 87 5.37 -0.68 6.63
CA TYR A 87 5.71 -2.09 6.71
C TYR A 87 6.90 -2.30 7.64
N GLY A 88 7.95 -1.49 7.53
CA GLY A 88 9.10 -1.56 8.44
C GLY A 88 8.71 -1.42 9.92
N THR A 89 7.81 -0.50 10.27
CA THR A 89 7.33 -0.37 11.65
C THR A 89 6.61 -1.64 12.11
N TYR A 90 5.74 -2.19 11.28
CA TYR A 90 5.01 -3.43 11.58
C TYR A 90 5.95 -4.63 11.71
N ASP A 91 6.74 -4.90 10.67
CA ASP A 91 7.61 -6.07 10.55
C ASP A 91 8.76 -6.08 11.56
N LEU A 92 9.40 -4.94 11.81
CA LEU A 92 10.49 -4.87 12.78
C LEU A 92 9.96 -5.01 14.21
N THR A 93 8.77 -4.46 14.49
CA THR A 93 8.12 -4.61 15.80
C THR A 93 7.72 -6.07 16.03
N ASN A 94 7.12 -6.73 15.04
CA ASN A 94 6.77 -8.14 15.14
C ASN A 94 8.02 -9.02 15.28
N TYR A 95 9.09 -8.74 14.53
CA TYR A 95 10.34 -9.49 14.66
C TYR A 95 10.97 -9.33 16.05
N ALA A 96 10.84 -8.14 16.66
CA ALA A 96 11.33 -7.89 18.01
C ALA A 96 10.48 -8.55 19.11
N THR A 97 9.19 -8.82 18.87
CA THR A 97 8.23 -9.17 19.93
C THR A 97 7.62 -10.57 19.81
N LEU A 98 7.55 -11.15 18.62
CA LEU A 98 6.89 -12.43 18.36
C LEU A 98 7.91 -13.55 18.15
N LYS A 99 7.74 -14.67 18.87
CA LYS A 99 8.66 -15.81 18.85
C LYS A 99 8.81 -16.48 17.48
N THR A 100 7.74 -16.51 16.69
CA THR A 100 7.67 -17.21 15.41
C THR A 100 7.84 -16.27 14.21
N TRP A 101 7.98 -14.96 14.43
CA TRP A 101 8.26 -14.01 13.36
C TRP A 101 9.76 -13.99 13.08
N GLY A 102 10.16 -14.16 11.81
CA GLY A 102 11.56 -14.28 11.44
C GLY A 102 12.03 -13.22 10.45
N LEU A 103 13.35 -13.00 10.38
CA LEU A 103 13.97 -12.02 9.48
C LEU A 103 13.55 -12.18 8.01
N LYS A 104 13.33 -13.42 7.57
CA LYS A 104 12.91 -13.72 6.19
C LYS A 104 11.57 -13.07 5.83
N ILE A 105 10.56 -13.18 6.69
CA ILE A 105 9.25 -12.56 6.43
C ILE A 105 9.36 -11.04 6.54
N THR A 106 10.09 -10.53 7.55
CA THR A 106 10.35 -9.10 7.73
C THR A 106 10.92 -8.44 6.49
N LEU A 107 12.02 -8.96 5.92
CA LEU A 107 12.64 -8.34 4.75
C LEU A 107 11.77 -8.46 3.49
N LEU A 108 11.05 -9.57 3.34
CA LEU A 108 10.17 -9.80 2.20
C LEU A 108 8.99 -8.84 2.24
N ASP A 109 8.32 -8.71 3.39
CA ASP A 109 7.13 -7.88 3.53
C ASP A 109 7.49 -6.38 3.49
N MET A 110 8.63 -5.97 4.08
CA MET A 110 9.17 -4.63 3.89
C MET A 110 9.47 -4.31 2.42
N GLY A 111 10.09 -5.25 1.70
CA GLY A 111 10.35 -5.10 0.27
C GLY A 111 9.07 -4.99 -0.54
N TRP A 112 8.07 -5.81 -0.22
CA TRP A 112 6.74 -5.71 -0.82
C TRP A 112 6.09 -4.36 -0.51
N GLY A 113 6.14 -3.90 0.74
CA GLY A 113 5.62 -2.62 1.20
C GLY A 113 6.15 -1.44 0.39
N VAL A 114 7.45 -1.42 0.11
CA VAL A 114 8.10 -0.44 -0.78
C VAL A 114 7.52 -0.51 -2.20
N VAL A 115 7.46 -1.72 -2.77
CA VAL A 115 7.02 -1.93 -4.16
C VAL A 115 5.54 -1.60 -4.32
N VAL A 116 4.66 -2.19 -3.51
CA VAL A 116 3.21 -2.02 -3.62
C VAL A 116 2.80 -0.57 -3.40
N SER A 117 3.39 0.10 -2.43
CA SER A 117 3.06 1.50 -2.11
C SER A 117 3.58 2.46 -3.16
N GLY A 118 4.82 2.28 -3.63
CA GLY A 118 5.41 3.09 -4.69
C GLY A 118 4.66 2.92 -6.02
N VAL A 119 4.45 1.68 -6.47
CA VAL A 119 3.78 1.39 -7.74
C VAL A 119 2.32 1.84 -7.70
N SER A 120 1.59 1.59 -6.60
CA SER A 120 0.20 2.04 -6.48
C SER A 120 0.09 3.56 -6.50
N SER A 121 0.98 4.26 -5.79
CA SER A 121 0.99 5.73 -5.77
C SER A 121 1.35 6.32 -7.13
N ALA A 122 2.36 5.76 -7.81
CA ALA A 122 2.76 6.17 -9.14
C ALA A 122 1.63 5.99 -10.16
N ALA A 123 1.03 4.80 -10.20
CA ALA A 123 -0.07 4.48 -11.10
C ALA A 123 -1.30 5.35 -10.81
N ALA A 124 -1.68 5.51 -9.54
CA ALA A 124 -2.81 6.34 -9.15
C ALA A 124 -2.60 7.81 -9.49
N CYS A 125 -1.40 8.34 -9.26
CA CYS A 125 -1.05 9.71 -9.66
C CYS A 125 -1.14 9.89 -11.19
N ALA A 126 -0.55 8.97 -11.97
CA ALA A 126 -0.59 9.03 -13.42
C ALA A 126 -2.04 8.96 -13.98
N VAL A 127 -2.89 8.12 -13.39
CA VAL A 127 -4.31 8.02 -13.76
C VAL A 127 -5.06 9.29 -13.36
N ALA A 128 -4.88 9.79 -12.14
CA ALA A 128 -5.54 11.00 -11.66
C ALA A 128 -5.17 12.24 -12.51
N LEU A 129 -3.89 12.41 -12.88
CA LEU A 129 -3.46 13.48 -13.79
C LEU A 129 -4.18 13.43 -15.15
N ARG A 130 -4.34 12.21 -15.70
CA ARG A 130 -5.08 12.02 -16.96
C ARG A 130 -6.57 12.33 -16.82
N LEU A 131 -7.18 11.90 -15.72
CA LEU A 131 -8.59 12.17 -15.43
C LEU A 131 -8.86 13.66 -15.22
N PHE A 132 -8.00 14.36 -14.48
CA PHE A 132 -8.14 15.81 -14.27
C PHE A 132 -8.05 16.57 -15.58
N LYS A 133 -7.09 16.22 -16.44
CA LYS A 133 -6.98 16.78 -17.79
C LYS A 133 -8.24 16.51 -18.64
N ALA A 134 -8.77 15.29 -18.61
CA ALA A 134 -9.97 14.92 -19.38
C ALA A 134 -11.25 15.62 -18.88
N LEU A 135 -11.34 15.89 -17.57
CA LEU A 135 -12.50 16.50 -16.92
C LEU A 135 -12.38 18.02 -16.76
N GLY A 136 -11.29 18.65 -17.25
CA GLY A 136 -11.05 20.09 -17.09
C GLY A 136 -10.85 20.54 -15.64
N LEU A 137 -10.37 19.64 -14.77
CA LEU A 137 -10.12 19.92 -13.36
C LEU A 137 -8.67 20.38 -13.14
N ALA A 138 -8.48 21.32 -12.20
CA ALA A 138 -7.14 21.67 -11.72
C ALA A 138 -6.55 20.50 -10.92
N ALA A 139 -5.28 20.18 -11.14
CA ALA A 139 -4.56 19.13 -10.43
C ALA A 139 -4.19 19.52 -9.00
#